data_AF-S9SFZ9-F1
#
_entry.id   AF-S9SFZ9-F1
#
_cell.length_a   1.000
_cell.length_b   1.000
_cell.length_c   1.000
_cell.angle_alpha   90.00
_cell.angle_beta   90.00
_cell.angle_gamma   90.00
#
_symmetry.space_group_name_H-M   'P 1'
#
loop_
_entity.id
_entity.type
_entity.pdbx_description
1 polymer ?
#
loop_
_entity_poly.entity_id
_entity_poly.type
_entity_poly.pdbx_seq_one_letter_code
_entity_poly.pdbx_strand_id
1 'polypeptide(L)'
;MKYAKKAAVVATGIALMFGTANMTEAFANEAASNSAQEMTTNTLVVDKEAVEAAKAELSQKLQEKNTGDTYLLYVSNPSLNGGSTFLYYLDMFKFTNYDDYLNQAAQLQGPVLQKPDGLPEGYKFENGNIQAPIAKHLKEFQQEVKAEAQAQGKGVHYKKFDWNEMGEINLTFVNGKDNLEMQVTHKLGRNTASSGYRFIKSNEVDAEQGKMIPGLVRNKLIWSDQDHLYSITTNLGNPLTKEDLIKFAETAVKK
;
A
#
# COMPACT_ATOMS: atom_id res chain seq x y z
N MET A 1 -48.04 -21.51 35.45
CA MET A 1 -47.89 -20.03 35.42
C MET A 1 -47.46 -19.68 34.00
N LYS A 2 -48.31 -19.11 33.13
CA LYS A 2 -48.49 -17.65 32.89
C LYS A 2 -47.10 -16.97 32.82
N TYR A 3 -46.58 -16.56 31.66
CA TYR A 3 -47.08 -15.47 30.82
C TYR A 3 -47.01 -15.72 29.30
N ALA A 4 -47.89 -15.02 28.58
CA ALA A 4 -48.09 -15.03 27.13
C ALA A 4 -47.72 -13.68 26.50
N LYS A 5 -47.45 -13.67 25.17
CA LYS A 5 -47.91 -12.74 24.09
C LYS A 5 -46.96 -12.89 22.87
N LYS A 6 -47.41 -13.34 21.69
CA LYS A 6 -48.00 -12.59 20.53
C LYS A 6 -47.17 -11.36 20.14
N ALA A 7 -46.87 -10.99 18.90
CA ALA A 7 -47.05 -11.42 17.49
C ALA A 7 -46.02 -10.57 16.69
N ALA A 8 -45.60 -10.87 15.46
CA ALA A 8 -46.29 -10.41 14.26
C ALA A 8 -45.66 -10.98 12.99
N VAL A 9 -46.52 -11.48 12.12
CA VAL A 9 -46.28 -11.72 10.69
C VAL A 9 -46.51 -10.38 9.99
N VAL A 10 -45.55 -9.93 9.19
CA VAL A 10 -45.80 -9.01 8.08
C VAL A 10 -45.25 -9.67 6.82
N ALA A 11 -46.18 -10.11 5.98
CA ALA A 11 -45.93 -10.44 4.60
C ALA A 11 -46.02 -9.15 3.78
N THR A 12 -44.96 -8.84 3.04
CA THR A 12 -45.07 -8.03 1.82
C THR A 12 -44.10 -8.60 0.81
N GLY A 13 -44.63 -9.39 -0.11
CA GLY A 13 -43.92 -9.75 -1.33
C GLY A 13 -43.98 -8.62 -2.33
N ILE A 14 -42.92 -8.47 -3.12
CA ILE A 14 -43.02 -8.16 -4.55
C ILE A 14 -42.05 -9.09 -5.27
N ALA A 15 -42.56 -9.61 -6.38
CA ALA A 15 -42.06 -10.72 -7.16
C ALA A 15 -40.74 -10.45 -7.92
N LEU A 16 -39.98 -11.54 -8.05
CA LEU A 16 -39.27 -12.04 -9.23
C LEU A 16 -39.31 -11.17 -10.51
N MET A 17 -38.15 -10.99 -11.14
CA MET A 17 -37.94 -11.51 -12.50
C MET A 17 -36.48 -11.94 -12.72
N PHE A 18 -36.29 -13.25 -12.81
CA PHE A 18 -35.21 -13.86 -13.56
C PHE A 18 -35.47 -13.63 -15.04
N GLY A 19 -34.43 -13.25 -15.77
CA GLY A 19 -34.39 -13.24 -17.23
C GLY A 19 -33.03 -13.72 -17.71
N THR A 20 -32.82 -15.03 -17.63
CA THR A 20 -31.78 -15.72 -18.41
C THR A 20 -32.21 -15.74 -19.87
N ALA A 21 -31.41 -15.19 -20.77
CA ALA A 21 -31.48 -15.50 -22.19
C ALA A 21 -30.07 -15.84 -22.69
N ASN A 22 -29.99 -17.05 -23.22
CA ASN A 22 -28.87 -17.71 -23.87
C ASN A 22 -28.18 -16.80 -24.91
N MET A 23 -26.86 -16.85 -24.96
CA MET A 23 -26.11 -16.49 -26.17
C MET A 23 -25.20 -17.67 -26.55
N THR A 24 -25.75 -18.55 -27.36
CA THR A 24 -25.01 -19.49 -28.20
C THR A 24 -24.55 -18.77 -29.47
N GLU A 25 -23.24 -18.83 -29.71
CA GLU A 25 -22.50 -18.92 -30.99
C GLU A 25 -23.10 -18.31 -32.27
N ALA A 26 -22.32 -17.45 -32.94
CA ALA A 26 -21.76 -17.74 -34.28
C ALA A 26 -20.96 -16.54 -34.83
N PHE A 27 -19.85 -16.86 -35.49
CA PHE A 27 -18.99 -15.95 -36.24
C PHE A 27 -19.55 -15.63 -37.64
N ALA A 28 -19.17 -14.44 -38.12
CA ALA A 28 -18.84 -14.04 -39.50
C ALA A 28 -19.93 -13.52 -40.49
N ASN A 29 -19.64 -12.29 -40.97
CA ASN A 29 -19.92 -11.62 -42.25
C ASN A 29 -21.40 -11.39 -42.64
N GLU A 30 -21.86 -10.24 -43.17
CA GLU A 30 -21.22 -9.24 -44.04
C GLU A 30 -22.13 -7.99 -44.10
N ALA A 31 -21.54 -6.85 -44.52
CA ALA A 31 -22.16 -5.70 -45.18
C ALA A 31 -23.07 -4.69 -44.40
N ALA A 32 -22.42 -3.60 -44.00
CA ALA A 32 -22.80 -2.19 -44.17
C ALA A 32 -24.27 -1.75 -43.90
N SER A 33 -24.47 -1.07 -42.77
CA SER A 33 -25.35 0.09 -42.69
C SER A 33 -24.92 0.99 -41.53
N ASN A 34 -24.63 2.25 -41.86
CA ASN A 34 -24.21 3.29 -40.95
C ASN A 34 -25.23 3.53 -39.83
N SER A 35 -24.84 3.24 -38.60
CA SER A 35 -25.26 4.02 -37.44
C SER A 35 -24.15 3.95 -36.40
N ALA A 36 -23.26 4.94 -36.46
CA ALA A 36 -22.42 5.26 -35.33
C ALA A 36 -23.37 5.70 -34.20
N GLN A 37 -23.76 4.75 -33.34
CA GLN A 37 -24.05 5.10 -31.97
C GLN A 37 -22.74 5.57 -31.38
N GLU A 38 -22.55 6.90 -31.39
CA GLU A 38 -21.67 7.54 -30.43
C GLU A 38 -22.09 7.00 -29.05
N MET A 39 -21.30 6.07 -28.52
CA MET A 39 -21.11 6.03 -27.08
C MET A 39 -20.52 7.39 -26.75
N THR A 40 -21.38 8.35 -26.45
CA THR A 40 -21.01 9.54 -25.70
C THR A 40 -20.49 9.00 -24.37
N THR A 41 -19.19 8.72 -24.32
CA THR A 41 -18.44 8.79 -23.09
C THR A 41 -18.71 10.20 -22.59
N ASN A 42 -19.65 10.34 -21.65
CA ASN A 42 -19.89 11.55 -20.87
C ASN A 42 -18.57 11.88 -20.17
N THR A 43 -17.68 12.50 -20.91
CA THR A 43 -16.39 12.97 -20.42
C THR A 43 -16.77 14.21 -19.65
N LEU A 44 -16.90 14.06 -18.34
CA LEU A 44 -17.14 15.19 -17.44
C LEU A 44 -16.10 16.26 -17.79
N VAL A 45 -16.57 17.46 -18.12
CA VAL A 45 -15.68 18.58 -18.43
C VAL A 45 -14.91 18.89 -17.15
N VAL A 46 -13.61 18.60 -17.16
CA VAL A 46 -12.72 18.85 -16.03
C VAL A 46 -11.99 20.17 -16.26
N ASP A 47 -12.18 21.09 -15.34
CA ASP A 47 -11.47 22.36 -15.32
C ASP A 47 -10.05 22.18 -14.75
N LYS A 48 -9.04 22.77 -15.40
CA LYS A 48 -7.63 22.63 -14.99
C LYS A 48 -7.42 23.29 -13.63
N GLU A 49 -8.04 24.43 -13.42
CA GLU A 49 -8.01 25.22 -12.19
C GLU A 49 -8.56 24.41 -11.01
N ALA A 50 -9.63 23.64 -11.23
CA ALA A 50 -10.19 22.75 -10.19
C ALA A 50 -9.22 21.62 -9.80
N VAL A 51 -8.49 21.06 -10.77
CA VAL A 51 -7.47 20.03 -10.49
C VAL A 51 -6.33 20.62 -9.66
N GLU A 52 -5.79 21.77 -10.06
CA GLU A 52 -4.69 22.41 -9.34
C GLU A 52 -5.12 22.89 -7.94
N ALA A 53 -6.35 23.39 -7.79
CA ALA A 53 -6.91 23.73 -6.48
C ALA A 53 -7.02 22.50 -5.57
N ALA A 54 -7.49 21.35 -6.07
CA ALA A 54 -7.54 20.12 -5.29
C ALA A 54 -6.15 19.62 -4.88
N LYS A 55 -5.17 19.68 -5.79
CA LYS A 55 -3.76 19.34 -5.47
C LYS A 55 -3.18 20.26 -4.40
N ALA A 56 -3.43 21.56 -4.49
CA ALA A 56 -2.98 22.54 -3.51
C ALA A 56 -3.63 22.30 -2.13
N GLU A 57 -4.94 22.03 -2.10
CA GLU A 57 -5.65 21.71 -0.86
C GLU A 57 -5.09 20.44 -0.19
N LEU A 58 -4.92 19.35 -0.96
CA LEU A 58 -4.34 18.11 -0.45
C LEU A 58 -2.90 18.31 0.05
N SER A 59 -2.10 19.10 -0.66
CA SER A 59 -0.74 19.45 -0.21
C SER A 59 -0.76 20.26 1.10
N GLN A 60 -1.75 21.14 1.27
CA GLN A 60 -1.93 21.90 2.51
C GLN A 60 -2.36 21.00 3.68
N LYS A 61 -3.29 20.06 3.46
CA LYS A 61 -3.72 19.11 4.51
C LYS A 61 -2.56 18.26 5.04
N LEU A 62 -1.56 17.96 4.20
CA LEU A 62 -0.37 17.20 4.58
C LEU A 62 0.81 18.06 5.05
N GLN A 63 0.61 19.37 5.29
CA GLN A 63 1.64 20.19 5.94
C GLN A 63 1.84 19.81 7.40
N GLU A 64 0.78 19.34 8.07
CA GLU A 64 0.87 18.67 9.37
C GLU A 64 1.60 17.35 9.17
N LYS A 65 2.84 17.29 9.67
CA LYS A 65 3.69 16.11 9.55
C LYS A 65 3.34 15.08 10.61
N ASN A 66 3.57 13.82 10.27
CA ASN A 66 3.41 12.65 11.13
C ASN A 66 1.94 12.30 11.46
N THR A 67 1.01 12.59 10.55
CA THR A 67 -0.43 12.29 10.72
C THR A 67 -0.79 10.86 10.29
N GLY A 68 0.01 10.28 9.38
CA GLY A 68 -0.33 9.02 8.72
C GLY A 68 -1.48 9.15 7.70
N ASP A 69 -1.92 10.37 7.41
CA ASP A 69 -3.05 10.62 6.53
C ASP A 69 -2.76 10.14 5.10
N THR A 70 -3.75 9.46 4.51
CA THR A 70 -3.68 9.01 3.12
C THR A 70 -4.90 9.51 2.35
N TYR A 71 -4.65 10.26 1.28
CA TYR A 71 -5.66 10.74 0.36
C TYR A 71 -5.39 10.20 -1.05
N LEU A 72 -6.47 9.94 -1.79
CA LEU A 72 -6.40 9.64 -3.21
C LEU A 72 -7.19 10.67 -3.99
N LEU A 73 -6.52 11.34 -4.93
CA LEU A 73 -7.14 12.22 -5.91
C LEU A 73 -7.53 11.41 -7.15
N TYR A 74 -8.77 11.55 -7.58
CA TYR A 74 -9.29 11.12 -8.87
C TYR A 74 -9.47 12.31 -9.81
N VAL A 75 -8.98 12.17 -11.05
CA VAL A 75 -9.18 13.14 -12.13
C VAL A 75 -9.64 12.38 -13.38
N SER A 76 -10.85 12.66 -13.86
CA SER A 76 -11.43 11.95 -15.01
C SER A 76 -10.70 12.22 -16.33
N ASN A 77 -9.94 13.31 -16.43
CA ASN A 77 -9.03 13.60 -17.54
C ASN A 77 -7.56 13.46 -17.09
N PRO A 78 -6.89 12.32 -17.38
CA PRO A 78 -5.53 12.06 -16.94
C PRO A 78 -4.50 13.09 -17.44
N SER A 79 -4.74 13.75 -18.57
CA SER A 79 -3.80 14.75 -19.11
C SER A 79 -3.63 15.96 -18.18
N LEU A 80 -4.62 16.26 -17.33
CA LEU A 80 -4.56 17.31 -16.31
C LEU A 80 -3.87 16.86 -15.01
N ASN A 81 -3.53 15.57 -14.91
CA ASN A 81 -2.94 14.95 -13.73
C ASN A 81 -1.69 14.13 -14.10
N GLY A 82 -0.82 14.70 -14.94
CA GLY A 82 0.47 14.10 -15.28
C GLY A 82 0.36 12.77 -16.05
N GLY A 83 -0.77 12.53 -16.73
CA GLY A 83 -1.05 11.29 -17.43
C GLY A 83 -1.71 10.20 -16.57
N SER A 84 -1.97 10.45 -15.28
CA SER A 84 -2.61 9.47 -14.39
C SER A 84 -4.05 9.87 -14.03
N THR A 85 -4.96 8.88 -13.98
CA THR A 85 -6.30 9.08 -13.42
C THR A 85 -6.28 9.31 -11.91
N PHE A 86 -5.25 8.77 -11.24
CA PHE A 86 -5.16 8.75 -9.78
C PHE A 86 -3.83 9.33 -9.30
N LEU A 87 -3.85 10.10 -8.22
CA LEU A 87 -2.66 10.60 -7.56
C LEU A 87 -2.80 10.47 -6.04
N TYR A 88 -1.87 9.74 -5.41
CA TYR A 88 -1.83 9.59 -3.96
C TYR A 88 -1.13 10.79 -3.32
N TYR A 89 -1.76 11.28 -2.25
CA TYR A 89 -1.21 12.27 -1.34
C TYR A 89 -1.14 11.59 0.02
N LEU A 90 0.06 11.30 0.50
CA LEU A 90 0.27 10.56 1.74
C LEU A 90 1.27 11.27 2.64
N ASP A 91 1.00 11.20 3.93
CA ASP A 91 2.00 11.36 4.96
C ASP A 91 2.17 10.01 5.67
N MET A 92 3.40 9.75 6.12
CA MET A 92 3.76 8.50 6.80
C MET A 92 4.08 8.81 8.25
N PHE A 93 3.83 7.86 9.14
CA PHE A 93 4.36 8.01 10.49
C PHE A 93 5.89 7.92 10.41
N LYS A 94 6.60 8.85 11.06
CA LYS A 94 8.05 8.99 11.12
C LYS A 94 8.46 9.12 12.57
N PHE A 95 9.47 8.35 12.96
CA PHE A 95 9.91 8.24 14.34
C PHE A 95 11.41 8.47 14.42
N THR A 96 11.83 9.25 15.42
CA THR A 96 13.22 9.37 15.87
C THR A 96 13.43 8.74 17.25
N ASN A 97 12.35 8.32 17.90
CA ASN A 97 12.33 7.58 19.15
C ASN A 97 11.75 6.17 18.92
N TYR A 98 12.40 5.16 19.48
CA TYR A 98 12.04 3.76 19.26
C TYR A 98 10.76 3.33 20.00
N ASP A 99 10.53 3.87 21.19
CA ASP A 99 9.33 3.54 21.98
C ASP A 99 8.07 4.16 21.36
N ASP A 100 8.18 5.38 20.81
CA ASP A 100 7.09 6.00 20.06
C ASP A 100 6.70 5.17 18.82
N TYR A 101 7.70 4.64 18.11
CA TYR A 101 7.48 3.70 17.01
C TYR A 101 6.75 2.45 17.50
N LEU A 102 7.22 1.80 18.57
CA LEU A 102 6.61 0.58 19.10
C LEU A 102 5.16 0.83 19.53
N ASN A 103 4.89 1.96 20.17
CA ASN A 103 3.55 2.35 20.59
C ASN A 103 2.60 2.52 19.40
N GLN A 104 3.04 3.17 18.31
CA GLN A 104 2.22 3.32 17.11
C GLN A 104 2.03 1.97 16.39
N ALA A 105 3.10 1.18 16.23
CA ALA A 105 3.04 -0.11 15.56
C ALA A 105 2.11 -1.09 16.28
N ALA A 106 2.09 -1.08 17.62
CA ALA A 106 1.21 -1.93 18.42
C ALA A 106 -0.29 -1.62 18.27
N GLN A 107 -0.65 -0.45 17.74
CA GLN A 107 -2.05 -0.10 17.46
C GLN A 107 -2.53 -0.59 16.09
N LEU A 108 -1.61 -1.05 15.24
CA LEU A 108 -1.90 -1.47 13.87
C LEU A 108 -1.97 -2.99 13.77
N GLN A 109 -2.83 -3.48 12.88
CA GLN A 109 -2.86 -4.88 12.49
C GLN A 109 -1.65 -5.22 11.63
N GLY A 110 -1.05 -6.40 11.88
CA GLY A 110 0.10 -6.91 11.15
C GLY A 110 1.34 -7.10 12.03
N PRO A 111 2.43 -7.60 11.44
CA PRO A 111 3.67 -7.83 12.17
C PRO A 111 4.31 -6.53 12.62
N VAL A 112 4.91 -6.56 13.81
CA VAL A 112 5.68 -5.45 14.36
C VAL A 112 7.17 -5.79 14.26
N LEU A 113 7.95 -4.92 13.63
CA LEU A 113 9.40 -5.04 13.64
C LEU A 113 9.93 -4.63 15.02
N GLN A 114 10.86 -5.39 15.55
CA GLN A 114 11.52 -5.06 16.80
C GLN A 114 13.03 -5.10 16.67
N LYS A 115 13.72 -4.40 17.57
CA LYS A 115 15.18 -4.48 17.68
C LYS A 115 15.54 -5.96 17.88
N PRO A 116 16.37 -6.55 17.02
CA PRO A 116 16.69 -7.97 17.13
C PRO A 116 17.56 -8.23 18.35
N ASP A 117 17.38 -9.41 18.94
CA ASP A 117 18.21 -9.88 20.04
C ASP A 117 19.64 -10.13 19.55
N GLY A 118 20.61 -9.79 20.40
CA GLY A 118 22.04 -9.96 20.08
C GLY A 118 22.59 -8.95 19.08
N LEU A 119 21.85 -7.88 18.74
CA LEU A 119 22.40 -6.77 17.95
C LEU A 119 23.64 -6.21 18.68
N PRO A 120 24.82 -6.11 18.01
CA PRO A 120 26.05 -5.72 18.67
C PRO A 120 25.95 -4.36 19.38
N GLU A 121 26.71 -4.23 20.46
CA GLU A 121 26.82 -2.97 21.19
C GLU A 121 27.27 -1.84 20.25
N GLY A 122 26.64 -0.67 20.40
CA GLY A 122 26.87 0.50 19.56
C GLY A 122 25.78 0.76 18.51
N TYR A 123 25.04 -0.27 18.08
CA TYR A 123 23.87 -0.05 17.22
C TYR A 123 22.71 0.60 17.99
N LYS A 124 22.31 1.78 17.56
CA LYS A 124 21.21 2.57 18.13
C LYS A 124 20.14 2.82 17.08
N PHE A 125 18.89 2.88 17.52
CA PHE A 125 17.80 3.30 16.65
C PHE A 125 18.05 4.73 16.18
N GLU A 126 18.02 4.94 14.87
CA GLU A 126 18.20 6.24 14.21
C GLU A 126 16.85 6.81 13.81
N ASN A 127 16.05 6.00 13.10
CA ASN A 127 14.73 6.39 12.64
C ASN A 127 13.86 5.18 12.27
N GLY A 128 12.55 5.42 12.18
CA GLY A 128 11.60 4.46 11.66
C GLY A 128 10.47 5.15 10.92
N ASN A 129 9.77 4.41 10.07
CA ASN A 129 8.52 4.87 9.46
C ASN A 129 7.51 3.74 9.28
N ILE A 130 6.23 4.12 9.30
CA ILE A 130 5.10 3.24 8.98
C ILE A 130 4.25 3.92 7.91
N GLN A 131 3.98 3.20 6.82
CA GLN A 131 3.13 3.65 5.72
C GLN A 131 1.83 2.88 5.66
N ALA A 132 0.81 3.53 5.11
CA ALA A 132 -0.49 2.93 4.84
C ALA A 132 -0.40 1.76 3.84
N PRO A 133 -1.33 0.79 3.89
CA PRO A 133 -1.36 -0.42 3.05
C PRO A 133 -1.82 -0.16 1.60
N ILE A 134 -1.29 0.89 0.96
CA ILE A 134 -1.71 1.36 -0.36
C ILE A 134 -1.56 0.25 -1.41
N ALA A 135 -0.43 -0.45 -1.42
CA ALA A 135 -0.17 -1.46 -2.44
C ALA A 135 -1.14 -2.65 -2.35
N LYS A 136 -1.56 -3.02 -1.13
CA LYS A 136 -2.53 -4.10 -0.89
C LYS A 136 -3.94 -3.69 -1.30
N HIS A 137 -4.35 -2.46 -0.98
CA HIS A 137 -5.71 -1.95 -1.23
C HIS A 137 -5.84 -1.08 -2.50
N LEU A 138 -4.83 -1.07 -3.37
CA LEU A 138 -4.73 -0.17 -4.52
C LEU A 138 -5.99 -0.13 -5.37
N LYS A 139 -6.51 -1.31 -5.74
CA LYS A 139 -7.69 -1.42 -6.61
C LYS A 139 -8.96 -0.96 -5.90
N GLU A 140 -9.11 -1.32 -4.63
CA GLU A 140 -10.29 -0.99 -3.82
C GLU A 140 -10.38 0.53 -3.63
N PHE A 141 -9.28 1.17 -3.21
CA PHE A 141 -9.22 2.62 -3.04
C PHE A 141 -9.52 3.37 -4.34
N GLN A 142 -8.97 2.92 -5.47
CA GLN A 142 -9.22 3.52 -6.79
C GLN A 142 -10.67 3.35 -7.24
N GLN A 143 -11.27 2.18 -7.01
CA GLN A 143 -12.67 1.93 -7.36
C GLN A 143 -13.61 2.80 -6.52
N GLU A 144 -13.35 2.89 -5.22
CA GLU A 144 -14.17 3.64 -4.28
C GLU A 144 -14.17 5.15 -4.58
N VAL A 145 -13.00 5.77 -4.72
CA VAL A 145 -12.92 7.21 -5.04
C VAL A 145 -13.55 7.53 -6.39
N LYS A 146 -13.40 6.64 -7.38
CA LYS A 146 -14.00 6.81 -8.71
C LYS A 146 -15.52 6.68 -8.65
N ALA A 147 -16.03 5.69 -7.93
CA ALA A 147 -17.46 5.47 -7.77
C ALA A 147 -18.13 6.67 -7.07
N GLU A 148 -17.50 7.22 -6.02
CA GLU A 148 -17.97 8.44 -5.36
C GLU A 148 -17.98 9.64 -6.30
N ALA A 149 -16.91 9.83 -7.08
CA ALA A 149 -16.84 10.91 -8.05
C ALA A 149 -17.97 10.81 -9.09
N GLN A 150 -18.22 9.60 -9.61
CA GLN A 150 -19.29 9.33 -10.58
C GLN A 150 -20.68 9.55 -9.98
N ALA A 151 -20.92 9.08 -8.76
CA ALA A 151 -22.19 9.30 -8.05
C ALA A 151 -22.48 10.80 -7.81
N GLN A 152 -21.42 11.59 -7.62
CA GLN A 152 -21.50 13.05 -7.44
C GLN A 152 -21.46 13.84 -8.76
N GLY A 153 -21.29 13.17 -9.91
CA GLY A 153 -21.12 13.84 -11.20
C GLY A 153 -19.85 14.70 -11.28
N LYS A 154 -18.82 14.40 -10.48
CA LYS A 154 -17.58 15.18 -10.39
C LYS A 154 -16.46 14.56 -11.23
N GLY A 155 -15.81 15.40 -12.03
CA GLY A 155 -14.61 15.03 -12.78
C GLY A 155 -13.30 15.16 -11.97
N VAL A 156 -13.35 15.82 -10.81
CA VAL A 156 -12.27 15.90 -9.81
C VAL A 156 -12.87 15.58 -8.46
N HIS A 157 -12.30 14.60 -7.76
CA HIS A 157 -12.73 14.22 -6.42
C HIS A 157 -11.54 13.66 -5.66
N TYR A 158 -11.49 13.85 -4.35
CA TYR A 158 -10.52 13.15 -3.52
C TYR A 158 -11.18 12.58 -2.28
N LYS A 159 -10.57 11.52 -1.75
CA LYS A 159 -11.04 10.84 -0.54
C LYS A 159 -9.89 10.59 0.40
N LYS A 160 -10.12 10.82 1.71
CA LYS A 160 -9.26 10.35 2.80
C LYS A 160 -9.60 8.88 3.09
N PHE A 161 -8.58 8.05 3.25
CA PHE A 161 -8.72 6.67 3.68
C PHE A 161 -8.18 6.52 5.09
N ASP A 162 -9.06 6.08 5.99
CA ASP A 162 -8.66 5.63 7.31
C ASP A 162 -8.12 4.20 7.20
N TRP A 163 -7.07 3.89 7.95
CA TRP A 163 -6.43 2.59 7.94
C TRP A 163 -5.96 2.22 9.35
N ASN A 164 -6.04 0.94 9.66
CA ASN A 164 -5.64 0.38 10.95
C ASN A 164 -4.75 -0.85 10.82
N GLU A 165 -4.23 -1.12 9.62
CA GLU A 165 -3.25 -2.16 9.35
C GLU A 165 -1.97 -1.53 8.81
N MET A 166 -0.82 -2.12 9.11
CA MET A 166 0.44 -1.64 8.56
C MET A 166 0.50 -1.95 7.06
N GLY A 167 1.04 -1.03 6.27
CA GLY A 167 1.37 -1.27 4.86
C GLY A 167 2.82 -1.64 4.64
N GLU A 168 3.69 -0.78 5.16
CA GLU A 168 5.13 -0.94 5.15
C GLU A 168 5.70 -0.38 6.45
N ILE A 169 6.67 -1.09 7.05
CA ILE A 169 7.44 -0.58 8.18
C ILE A 169 8.91 -0.64 7.81
N ASN A 170 9.64 0.45 8.07
CA ASN A 170 11.09 0.51 7.96
C ASN A 170 11.69 0.97 9.29
N LEU A 171 12.76 0.33 9.74
CA LEU A 171 13.56 0.75 10.90
C LEU A 171 15.03 0.82 10.50
N THR A 172 15.72 1.85 10.96
CA THR A 172 17.16 2.04 10.77
C THR A 172 17.87 2.04 12.10
N PHE A 173 18.92 1.22 12.23
CA PHE A 173 19.86 1.21 13.34
C PHE A 173 21.25 1.58 12.83
N VAL A 174 21.98 2.42 13.56
CA VAL A 174 23.32 2.88 13.18
C VAL A 174 24.36 2.65 14.26
N ASN A 175 25.58 2.37 13.85
CA ASN A 175 26.78 2.30 14.69
C ASN A 175 27.95 2.97 13.95
N GLY A 176 28.21 4.25 14.22
CA GLY A 176 29.21 5.02 13.49
C GLY A 176 28.87 5.10 12.00
N LYS A 177 29.70 4.51 11.14
CA LYS A 177 29.49 4.48 9.68
C LYS A 177 28.60 3.32 9.20
N ASP A 178 28.34 2.36 10.08
CA ASP A 178 27.62 1.13 9.75
C ASP A 178 26.14 1.26 10.07
N ASN A 179 25.30 0.71 9.20
CA ASN A 179 23.85 0.69 9.36
C ASN A 179 23.25 -0.69 9.12
N LEU A 180 22.13 -0.91 9.81
CA LEU A 180 21.25 -2.05 9.63
C LEU A 180 19.83 -1.51 9.45
N GLU A 181 19.21 -1.84 8.33
CA GLU A 181 17.83 -1.49 8.00
C GLU A 181 16.96 -2.73 8.02
N MET A 182 15.81 -2.63 8.67
CA MET A 182 14.80 -3.67 8.71
C MET A 182 13.56 -3.18 7.99
N GLN A 183 12.97 -4.02 7.16
CA GLN A 183 11.76 -3.70 6.42
C GLN A 183 10.77 -4.85 6.47
N VAL A 184 9.48 -4.54 6.56
CA VAL A 184 8.39 -5.46 6.26
C VAL A 184 7.36 -4.77 5.37
N THR A 185 6.85 -5.49 4.38
CA THR A 185 5.78 -5.08 3.47
C THR A 185 4.79 -6.21 3.24
N HIS A 186 3.57 -5.89 2.78
CA HIS A 186 2.68 -6.90 2.22
C HIS A 186 3.24 -7.51 0.93
N LYS A 187 2.98 -8.80 0.74
CA LYS A 187 3.23 -9.48 -0.53
C LYS A 187 2.24 -9.02 -1.59
N LEU A 188 2.78 -8.70 -2.75
CA LEU A 188 1.99 -8.48 -3.96
C LEU A 188 2.10 -9.73 -4.83
N GLY A 189 1.07 -10.59 -4.83
CA GLY A 189 1.00 -11.77 -5.69
C GLY A 189 0.95 -13.10 -4.95
N ARG A 190 1.87 -14.04 -5.26
CA ARG A 190 1.80 -15.40 -4.70
C ARG A 190 2.08 -15.42 -3.19
N ASN A 191 1.07 -15.81 -2.41
CA ASN A 191 1.11 -15.97 -0.95
C ASN A 191 1.75 -17.31 -0.53
N THR A 192 2.91 -17.63 -1.09
CA THR A 192 3.70 -18.78 -0.63
C THR A 192 4.83 -18.25 0.25
N ALA A 193 4.89 -18.71 1.50
CA ALA A 193 6.02 -18.46 2.38
C ALA A 193 7.32 -18.95 1.71
N SER A 194 8.43 -18.29 1.99
CA SER A 194 9.72 -18.77 1.54
C SER A 194 10.10 -20.00 2.36
N SER A 195 10.75 -21.00 1.75
CA SER A 195 11.24 -22.18 2.46
C SER A 195 12.45 -21.90 3.37
N GLY A 196 12.83 -20.62 3.54
CA GLY A 196 13.99 -20.19 4.32
C GLY A 196 14.42 -18.76 3.99
N TYR A 197 15.65 -18.43 4.39
CA TYR A 197 16.28 -17.13 4.15
C TYR A 197 17.05 -17.10 2.83
N ARG A 198 16.85 -16.03 2.06
CA ARG A 198 17.65 -15.71 0.87
C ARG A 198 18.62 -14.58 1.20
N PHE A 199 19.92 -14.84 1.08
CA PHE A 199 20.95 -13.83 1.27
C PHE A 199 21.54 -13.40 -0.08
N ILE A 200 21.68 -12.09 -0.28
CA ILE A 200 22.24 -11.46 -1.47
C ILE A 200 23.42 -10.60 -1.01
N LYS A 201 24.60 -10.79 -1.60
CA LYS A 201 25.79 -10.00 -1.25
C LYS A 201 25.85 -8.75 -2.11
N SER A 202 26.32 -7.67 -1.49
CA SER A 202 26.52 -6.36 -2.14
C SER A 202 27.38 -6.40 -3.41
N ASN A 203 28.37 -7.29 -3.49
CA ASN A 203 29.28 -7.42 -4.65
C ASN A 203 28.67 -8.17 -5.85
N GLU A 204 27.43 -8.62 -5.75
CA GLU A 204 26.66 -9.18 -6.87
C GLU A 204 25.94 -8.08 -7.67
N VAL A 205 26.02 -6.82 -7.21
CA VAL A 205 25.49 -5.62 -7.89
C VAL A 205 26.61 -5.01 -8.75
N ASP A 206 26.30 -4.73 -10.01
CA ASP A 206 27.24 -4.13 -10.97
C ASP A 206 27.83 -2.81 -10.41
N ALA A 207 29.16 -2.67 -10.50
CA ALA A 207 29.89 -1.54 -9.92
C ALA A 207 29.51 -0.18 -10.54
N GLU A 208 29.07 -0.16 -11.81
CA GLU A 208 28.56 1.05 -12.47
C GLU A 208 27.14 1.37 -12.02
N GLN A 209 26.28 0.35 -11.83
CA GLN A 209 24.95 0.55 -11.23
C GLN A 209 25.04 1.06 -9.78
N GLY A 210 26.01 0.57 -9.01
CA GLY A 210 26.28 1.02 -7.65
C GLY A 210 26.74 2.48 -7.54
N LYS A 211 27.41 3.01 -8.57
CA LYS A 211 27.78 4.43 -8.65
C LYS A 211 26.60 5.33 -8.98
N MET A 212 25.64 4.86 -9.80
CA MET A 212 24.48 5.65 -10.20
C MET A 212 23.39 5.74 -9.12
N ILE A 213 23.29 4.74 -8.24
CA ILE A 213 22.27 4.69 -7.17
C ILE A 213 22.96 4.44 -5.82
N PRO A 214 23.29 5.51 -5.07
CA PRO A 214 23.79 5.39 -3.71
C PRO A 214 22.80 4.57 -2.85
N GLY A 215 23.25 3.44 -2.30
CA GLY A 215 22.41 2.53 -1.52
C GLY A 215 22.01 1.21 -2.22
N LEU A 216 22.34 1.02 -3.50
CA LEU A 216 22.10 -0.23 -4.22
C LEU A 216 23.07 -1.36 -3.80
N VAL A 217 24.29 -0.99 -3.38
CA VAL A 217 25.37 -1.93 -3.02
C VAL A 217 25.27 -2.27 -1.53
N ARG A 218 24.36 -3.19 -1.19
CA ARG A 218 24.07 -3.59 0.19
C ARG A 218 23.96 -5.11 0.33
N ASN A 219 24.33 -5.63 1.49
CA ASN A 219 24.03 -7.02 1.81
C ASN A 219 22.57 -7.08 2.24
N LYS A 220 21.82 -8.08 1.74
CA LYS A 220 20.39 -8.18 2.01
C LYS A 220 20.01 -9.62 2.36
N LEU A 221 19.38 -9.80 3.51
CA LEU A 221 18.68 -11.01 3.90
C LEU A 221 17.18 -10.81 3.67
N ILE A 222 16.52 -11.74 2.99
CA ILE A 222 15.10 -11.69 2.66
C ILE A 222 14.44 -12.99 3.10
N TRP A 223 13.29 -12.88 3.75
CA TRP A 223 12.42 -14.02 4.05
C TRP A 223 10.96 -13.56 4.03
N SER A 224 10.04 -14.51 4.16
CA SER A 224 8.63 -14.17 4.08
C SER A 224 7.74 -15.19 4.77
N ASP A 225 6.62 -14.72 5.34
CA ASP A 225 5.54 -15.58 5.80
C ASP A 225 4.44 -15.69 4.72
N GLN A 226 3.20 -16.00 5.07
CA GLN A 226 2.13 -16.12 4.09
C GLN A 226 1.81 -14.78 3.40
N ASP A 227 1.84 -13.68 4.15
CA ASP A 227 1.25 -12.40 3.74
C ASP A 227 2.30 -11.28 3.64
N HIS A 228 3.46 -11.44 4.24
CA HIS A 228 4.48 -10.40 4.38
C HIS A 228 5.84 -10.82 3.83
N LEU A 229 6.55 -9.84 3.26
CA LEU A 229 7.95 -9.93 2.88
C LEU A 229 8.77 -9.13 3.88
N TYR A 230 9.82 -9.75 4.42
CA TYR A 230 10.72 -9.14 5.38
C TYR A 230 12.12 -9.01 4.78
N SER A 231 12.86 -8.00 5.21
CA SER A 231 14.29 -7.95 4.94
C SER A 231 15.11 -7.28 6.03
N ILE A 232 16.38 -7.70 6.13
CA ILE A 232 17.43 -6.99 6.86
C ILE A 232 18.51 -6.63 5.85
N THR A 233 18.91 -5.38 5.83
CA THR A 233 19.87 -4.83 4.87
C THR A 233 21.00 -4.12 5.61
N THR A 234 22.25 -4.31 5.19
CA THR A 234 23.41 -3.59 5.75
C THR A 234 24.21 -2.91 4.65
N ASN A 235 24.86 -1.79 4.97
CA ASN A 235 25.81 -1.13 4.06
C ASN A 235 26.99 -2.03 3.66
N LEU A 236 27.65 -1.69 2.56
CA LEU A 236 28.89 -2.34 2.13
C LEU A 236 29.98 -2.17 3.20
N GLY A 237 30.73 -3.25 3.46
CA GLY A 237 31.81 -3.25 4.45
C GLY A 237 31.34 -3.34 5.91
N ASN A 238 30.03 -3.46 6.14
CA ASN A 238 29.48 -3.73 7.46
C ASN A 238 30.05 -5.05 8.03
N PRO A 239 30.44 -5.09 9.31
CA PRO A 239 31.04 -6.29 9.91
C PRO A 239 30.05 -7.45 10.12
N LEU A 240 28.74 -7.19 10.04
CA LEU A 240 27.70 -8.21 10.24
C LEU A 240 27.70 -9.25 9.11
N THR A 241 27.74 -10.52 9.50
CA THR A 241 27.77 -11.66 8.58
C THR A 241 26.36 -12.11 8.21
N LYS A 242 26.25 -13.00 7.20
CA LYS A 242 24.97 -13.66 6.86
C LYS A 242 24.37 -14.37 8.07
N GLU A 243 25.21 -15.05 8.83
CA GLU A 243 24.83 -15.82 10.01
C GLU A 243 24.29 -14.92 11.12
N ASP A 244 24.87 -13.72 11.30
CA ASP A 244 24.35 -12.72 12.22
C ASP A 244 22.96 -12.23 11.79
N LEU A 245 22.78 -11.90 10.50
CA LEU A 245 21.48 -11.44 10.00
C LEU A 245 20.40 -12.50 10.15
N ILE A 246 20.73 -13.80 9.99
CA ILE A 246 19.78 -14.90 10.20
C ILE A 246 19.33 -14.95 11.66
N LYS A 247 20.26 -14.87 12.62
CA LYS A 247 19.93 -14.83 14.05
C LYS A 247 19.05 -13.63 14.40
N PHE A 248 19.35 -12.46 13.81
CA PHE A 248 18.51 -11.28 13.99
C PHE A 248 17.10 -11.50 13.44
N ALA A 249 16.98 -12.10 12.25
CA ALA A 249 15.69 -12.35 11.63
C ALA A 249 14.78 -13.29 12.44
N GLU A 250 15.34 -14.18 13.27
CA GLU A 250 14.58 -15.06 14.17
C GLU A 250 13.86 -14.31 15.30
N THR A 251 14.36 -13.12 15.68
CA THR A 251 13.82 -12.30 16.77
C THR A 251 13.33 -10.93 16.31
N ALA A 252 13.57 -10.56 15.06
CA ALA A 252 13.24 -9.26 14.45
C ALA A 252 11.75 -8.95 14.35
N VAL A 253 10.87 -9.95 14.46
CA VAL A 253 9.44 -9.81 14.18
C VAL A 253 8.64 -10.32 15.36
N LYS A 254 7.84 -9.43 15.94
CA LYS A 254 6.78 -9.79 16.87
C LYS A 254 5.50 -10.04 16.05
N LYS A 255 4.96 -11.25 16.20
CA LYS A 255 3.69 -11.66 15.60
C LYS A 255 2.53 -11.42 16.56
#